data_AF-B8G9Q4-F1
#
_entry.id   AF-B8G9Q4-F1
#
_cell.length_a   1.000
_cell.length_b   1.000
_cell.length_c   1.000
_cell.angle_alpha   90.00
_cell.angle_beta   90.00
_cell.angle_gamma   90.00
#
_symmetry.space_group_name_H-M   'P 1'
#
loop_
_entity.id
_entity.type
_entity.pdbx_description
1 polymer ?
#
loop_
_entity_poly.entity_id
_entity_poly.type
_entity_poly.pdbx_seq_one_letter_code
_entity_poly.pdbx_strand_id
1 'polypeptide(L)'
;MMTDLAGFVIIDKPAGLTSHDVVAHVRRLVGRVVKVGHAGTLDPMATGVLPVALGSATRLLDQLVDTRKGYLGVVRLGIQTTTDDADGEPLVTQAVPELTPETIETVLTRFRGDILQQPPAFSALHIDGQRAYALARAGNEVTLAPKPVRIERLDLLAVALPDLTIAVECSKGTYIRALARDIGAALGCGGHLASLQRIFTGPFRLEHAIPLAALTDRGAVMRHLLPPETALLDWPLVQLDATNAYRILHGMSIPAGESTATRARAHDPDGKLIALLRRNGERWQPVKVFRHR
;
A
#
# COMPACT_ATOMS: atom_id res chain seq x y z
N MET A 1 26.12 -18.93 12.61
CA MET A 1 24.71 -18.66 12.95
C MET A 1 24.10 -17.90 11.79
N MET A 2 23.04 -18.42 11.15
CA MET A 2 22.34 -17.66 10.12
C MET A 2 21.71 -16.45 10.79
N THR A 3 22.21 -15.25 10.50
CA THR A 3 21.51 -14.00 10.84
C THR A 3 20.07 -14.15 10.35
N ASP A 4 19.11 -14.08 11.27
CA ASP A 4 17.70 -14.26 10.92
C ASP A 4 17.34 -13.17 9.89
N LEU A 5 17.00 -13.58 8.68
CA LEU A 5 16.77 -12.67 7.55
C LEU A 5 15.38 -12.05 7.72
N ALA A 6 15.29 -11.09 8.63
CA ALA A 6 14.06 -10.44 9.04
C ALA A 6 14.16 -8.94 8.82
N GLY A 7 13.29 -8.41 7.96
CA GLY A 7 13.29 -6.98 7.63
C GLY A 7 12.43 -6.66 6.42
N PHE A 8 12.62 -5.46 5.90
CA PHE A 8 11.94 -4.97 4.70
C PHE A 8 12.94 -4.61 3.62
N VAL A 9 12.65 -4.98 2.37
CA VAL A 9 13.28 -4.39 1.20
C VAL A 9 12.23 -3.57 0.47
N ILE A 10 12.56 -2.32 0.18
CA ILE A 10 11.64 -1.38 -0.49
C ILE A 10 12.00 -1.39 -1.95
N ILE A 11 11.10 -1.91 -2.77
CA ILE A 11 11.35 -2.14 -4.19
C ILE A 11 10.62 -1.08 -4.99
N ASP A 12 11.31 -0.45 -5.94
CA ASP A 12 10.65 0.25 -7.04
C ASP A 12 10.19 -0.81 -8.05
N LYS A 13 8.89 -1.13 -8.01
CA LYS A 13 8.29 -2.15 -8.86
C LYS A 13 8.30 -1.65 -10.31
N PRO A 14 8.92 -2.37 -11.26
CA PRO A 14 8.79 -2.01 -12.66
C PRO A 14 7.37 -2.29 -13.17
N ALA A 15 7.00 -1.64 -14.28
CA ALA A 15 5.75 -1.93 -14.97
C ALA A 15 5.76 -3.35 -15.56
N GLY A 16 4.57 -3.90 -15.83
CA GLY A 16 4.37 -5.21 -16.46
C GLY A 16 4.50 -6.42 -15.51
N LEU A 17 4.98 -6.24 -14.28
CA LEU A 17 5.05 -7.30 -13.27
C LEU A 17 3.92 -7.17 -12.25
N THR A 18 3.36 -8.30 -11.82
CA THR A 18 2.49 -8.32 -10.64
C THR A 18 3.32 -8.12 -9.37
N SER A 19 2.67 -7.71 -8.28
CA SER A 19 3.33 -7.67 -6.95
C SER A 19 3.80 -9.06 -6.48
N HIS A 20 3.14 -10.13 -6.95
CA HIS A 20 3.51 -11.51 -6.64
C HIS A 20 4.77 -11.95 -7.39
N ASP A 21 4.98 -11.49 -8.62
CA ASP A 21 6.20 -11.77 -9.39
C ASP A 21 7.43 -11.19 -8.68
N VAL A 22 7.30 -9.98 -8.14
CA VAL A 22 8.36 -9.37 -7.33
C VAL A 22 8.68 -10.20 -6.08
N VAL A 23 7.64 -10.65 -5.36
CA VAL A 23 7.82 -11.54 -4.21
C VAL A 23 8.47 -12.87 -4.61
N ALA A 24 8.10 -13.45 -5.75
CA ALA A 24 8.69 -14.67 -6.26
C ALA A 24 10.17 -14.50 -6.61
N HIS A 25 10.53 -13.38 -7.25
CA HIS A 25 11.92 -13.03 -7.55
C HIS A 25 12.74 -12.92 -6.26
N VAL A 26 12.30 -12.12 -5.29
CA VAL A 26 13.01 -11.96 -3.99
C VAL A 26 13.15 -13.30 -3.28
N ARG A 27 12.09 -14.11 -3.22
CA ARG A 27 12.11 -15.44 -2.59
C ARG A 27 13.13 -16.38 -3.23
N ARG A 28 13.31 -16.31 -4.55
CA ARG A 28 14.34 -17.10 -5.26
C ARG A 28 15.75 -16.71 -4.79
N LEU A 29 16.01 -15.42 -4.56
CA LEU A 29 17.31 -14.93 -4.10
C LEU A 29 17.62 -15.31 -2.64
N VAL A 30 16.61 -15.29 -1.77
CA VAL A 30 16.79 -15.53 -0.33
C VAL A 30 16.53 -16.97 0.10
N GLY A 31 16.14 -17.85 -0.82
CA GLY A 31 15.89 -19.25 -0.55
C GLY A 31 14.47 -19.53 -0.05
N ARG A 32 13.96 -20.71 -0.41
CA ARG A 32 12.55 -21.11 -0.23
C ARG A 32 12.10 -21.19 1.23
N VAL A 33 13.02 -21.36 2.17
CA VAL A 33 12.72 -21.45 3.62
C VAL A 33 12.41 -20.08 4.24
N VAL A 34 12.84 -18.99 3.60
CA VAL A 34 12.55 -17.64 4.09
C VAL A 34 11.14 -17.26 3.69
N LYS A 35 10.32 -16.87 4.69
CA LYS A 35 9.00 -16.33 4.44
C LYS A 35 9.14 -14.95 3.77
N VAL A 36 8.46 -14.76 2.63
CA VAL A 36 8.44 -13.49 1.90
C VAL A 36 7.00 -13.10 1.61
N GLY A 37 6.67 -11.82 1.80
CA GLY A 37 5.35 -11.25 1.47
C GLY A 37 5.46 -9.75 1.19
N HIS A 38 4.38 -9.13 0.73
CA HIS A 38 4.34 -7.70 0.45
C HIS A 38 3.13 -7.03 1.12
N ALA A 39 3.16 -5.70 1.25
CA ALA A 39 2.03 -4.91 1.73
C ALA A 39 1.60 -3.90 0.65
N GLY A 40 0.30 -3.85 0.37
CA GLY A 40 -0.27 -2.97 -0.65
C GLY A 40 0.04 -3.44 -2.07
N THR A 41 -0.85 -4.25 -2.64
CA THR A 41 -0.75 -4.68 -4.06
C THR A 41 -0.69 -3.45 -4.98
N LEU A 42 0.18 -3.52 -5.98
CA LEU A 42 0.17 -2.67 -7.17
C LEU A 42 -0.29 -3.50 -8.37
N ASP A 43 -1.14 -2.89 -9.20
CA ASP A 43 -1.54 -3.43 -10.49
C ASP A 43 -0.32 -3.62 -11.41
N PRO A 44 -0.38 -4.49 -12.43
CA PRO A 44 0.75 -4.79 -13.31
C PRO A 44 1.35 -3.54 -13.98
N MET A 45 0.51 -2.69 -14.59
CA MET A 45 0.94 -1.42 -15.20
C MET A 45 1.53 -0.40 -14.22
N ALA A 46 1.18 -0.48 -12.93
CA ALA A 46 1.62 0.50 -11.95
C ALA A 46 3.10 0.30 -11.59
N THR A 47 3.80 1.36 -11.21
CA THR A 47 5.20 1.33 -10.77
C THR A 47 5.36 1.87 -9.34
N GLY A 48 6.58 1.87 -8.82
CA GLY A 48 6.91 2.54 -7.58
C GLY A 48 6.93 1.64 -6.36
N VAL A 49 6.81 2.26 -5.19
CA VAL A 49 7.13 1.70 -3.87
C VAL A 49 6.31 0.43 -3.59
N LEU A 50 6.98 -0.71 -3.47
CA LEU A 50 6.43 -1.98 -3.01
C LEU A 50 7.26 -2.49 -1.82
N PRO A 51 6.75 -2.35 -0.58
CA PRO A 51 7.41 -2.92 0.59
C PRO A 51 7.32 -4.46 0.57
N VAL A 52 8.48 -5.12 0.55
CA VAL A 52 8.60 -6.58 0.62
C VAL A 52 9.20 -6.98 1.96
N ALA A 53 8.47 -7.73 2.76
CA ALA A 53 8.89 -8.22 4.07
C ALA A 53 9.51 -9.62 3.97
N LEU A 54 10.58 -9.83 4.74
CA LEU A 54 11.30 -11.10 4.85
C LEU A 54 11.23 -11.62 6.29
N GLY A 55 11.18 -12.95 6.43
CA GLY A 55 11.23 -13.64 7.72
C GLY A 55 10.11 -13.22 8.67
N SER A 56 10.47 -12.96 9.93
CA SER A 56 9.54 -12.57 10.98
C SER A 56 8.87 -11.21 10.72
N ALA A 57 9.49 -10.33 9.92
CA ALA A 57 8.92 -9.04 9.54
C ALA A 57 7.65 -9.16 8.69
N THR A 58 7.39 -10.32 8.07
CA THR A 58 6.10 -10.57 7.39
C THR A 58 4.90 -10.47 8.31
N ARG A 59 5.10 -10.57 9.64
CA ARG A 59 4.06 -10.35 10.65
C ARG A 59 3.73 -8.88 10.86
N LEU A 60 4.47 -7.93 10.27
CA LEU A 60 4.23 -6.49 10.34
C LEU A 60 3.51 -5.95 9.09
N LEU A 61 3.26 -6.79 8.08
CA LEU A 61 2.60 -6.37 6.84
C LEU A 61 1.22 -5.76 7.07
N ASP A 62 0.48 -6.25 8.07
CA ASP A 62 -0.83 -5.73 8.46
C ASP A 62 -0.77 -4.26 8.92
N GLN A 63 0.34 -3.84 9.53
CA GLN A 63 0.52 -2.45 9.96
C GLN A 63 0.70 -1.50 8.77
N LEU A 64 1.21 -1.99 7.64
CA LEU A 64 1.43 -1.22 6.41
C LEU A 64 0.20 -1.18 5.49
N VAL A 65 -0.71 -2.15 5.62
CA VAL A 65 -1.99 -2.12 4.88
C VAL A 65 -2.79 -0.87 5.26
N ASP A 66 -2.70 -0.45 6.52
CA ASP A 66 -3.51 0.62 7.09
C ASP A 66 -2.86 2.02 7.03
N THR A 67 -1.66 2.13 6.49
CA THR A 67 -0.96 3.41 6.34
C THR A 67 -1.47 4.22 5.16
N ARG A 68 -1.17 5.52 5.13
CA ARG A 68 -1.39 6.35 3.95
C ARG A 68 -0.54 5.89 2.78
N LYS A 69 -1.05 6.08 1.57
CA LYS A 69 -0.31 5.88 0.33
C LYS A 69 -0.38 7.14 -0.53
N GLY A 70 0.70 7.42 -1.24
CA GLY A 70 0.78 8.52 -2.19
C GLY A 70 1.02 8.02 -3.60
N TYR A 71 0.34 8.61 -4.57
CA TYR A 71 0.40 8.26 -5.98
C TYR A 71 0.59 9.49 -6.87
N LEU A 72 1.34 9.30 -7.96
CA LEU A 72 1.33 10.15 -9.13
C LEU A 72 0.64 9.38 -10.25
N GLY A 73 -0.41 9.94 -10.83
CA GLY A 73 -1.22 9.25 -11.84
C GLY A 73 -1.54 10.14 -13.03
N VAL A 74 -1.80 9.50 -14.17
CA VAL A 74 -2.33 10.16 -15.37
C VAL A 74 -3.73 9.61 -15.65
N VAL A 75 -4.72 10.49 -15.67
CA VAL A 75 -6.10 10.16 -16.08
C VAL A 75 -6.23 10.53 -17.55
N ARG A 76 -6.57 9.54 -18.39
CA ARG A 76 -6.87 9.76 -19.80
C ARG A 76 -8.36 9.88 -20.00
N LEU A 77 -8.80 11.04 -20.46
CA LEU A 77 -10.20 11.35 -20.72
C LEU A 77 -10.66 10.84 -22.09
N GLY A 78 -11.97 10.67 -22.25
CA GLY A 78 -12.58 10.32 -23.54
C GLY A 78 -12.58 8.82 -23.86
N ILE A 79 -11.95 7.98 -23.03
CA ILE A 79 -11.92 6.52 -23.23
C ILE A 79 -12.18 5.81 -21.90
N GLN A 80 -13.24 5.01 -21.84
CA GLN A 80 -13.50 4.07 -20.75
C GLN A 80 -13.01 2.68 -21.15
N THR A 81 -12.43 1.93 -20.21
CA THR A 81 -11.90 0.58 -20.46
C THR A 81 -12.51 -0.44 -19.50
N THR A 82 -12.41 -1.73 -19.83
CA THR A 82 -12.97 -2.82 -19.02
C THR A 82 -12.39 -2.92 -17.60
N THR A 83 -11.17 -2.44 -17.38
CA THR A 83 -10.41 -2.57 -16.13
C THR A 83 -10.23 -1.23 -15.40
N ASP A 84 -10.81 -0.15 -15.92
CA ASP A 84 -10.60 1.24 -15.48
C ASP A 84 -9.13 1.72 -15.58
N ASP A 85 -8.31 1.02 -16.37
CA ASP A 85 -6.92 1.35 -16.67
C ASP A 85 -6.51 1.04 -18.12
N ALA A 86 -5.26 1.35 -18.46
CA ALA A 86 -4.70 1.15 -19.79
C ALA A 86 -4.46 -0.32 -20.19
N ASP A 87 -4.52 -1.27 -19.25
CA ASP A 87 -4.41 -2.70 -19.56
C ASP A 87 -5.74 -3.29 -20.06
N GLY A 88 -6.84 -2.53 -19.98
CA GLY A 88 -8.18 -2.95 -20.38
C GLY A 88 -8.54 -2.62 -21.82
N GLU A 89 -9.49 -3.38 -22.36
CA GLU A 89 -10.07 -3.12 -23.69
C GLU A 89 -10.96 -1.88 -23.66
N PRO A 90 -10.92 -1.01 -24.70
CA PRO A 90 -11.83 0.12 -24.82
C PRO A 90 -13.30 -0.33 -24.87
N LEU A 91 -14.14 0.28 -24.03
CA LEU A 91 -15.59 0.06 -23.99
C LEU A 91 -16.35 1.17 -24.71
N VAL A 92 -16.01 2.41 -24.38
CA VAL A 92 -16.69 3.62 -24.89
C VAL A 92 -15.63 4.65 -25.18
N THR A 93 -15.72 5.27 -26.35
CA THR A 93 -14.89 6.42 -26.75
C THR A 93 -15.79 7.61 -27.05
N GLN A 94 -15.45 8.77 -26.49
CA GLN A 94 -16.20 10.01 -26.61
C GLN A 94 -15.24 11.18 -26.85
N ALA A 95 -15.74 12.24 -27.50
CA ALA A 95 -14.99 13.48 -27.63
C ALA A 95 -14.77 14.10 -26.25
N VAL A 96 -13.53 14.51 -25.96
CA VAL A 96 -13.24 15.28 -24.75
C VAL A 96 -13.74 16.71 -24.98
N PRO A 97 -14.62 17.25 -24.11
CA PRO A 97 -15.08 18.62 -24.24
C PRO A 97 -13.93 19.60 -24.03
N GLU A 98 -14.14 20.86 -24.40
CA GLU A 98 -13.23 21.92 -23.97
C GLU A 98 -13.29 22.02 -22.43
N LEU A 99 -12.15 21.78 -21.79
CA LEU A 99 -12.03 21.79 -20.34
C LEU A 99 -10.98 22.82 -19.94
N THR A 100 -11.36 23.74 -19.06
CA THR A 100 -10.40 24.64 -18.42
C THR A 100 -9.86 24.01 -17.13
N PRO A 101 -8.67 24.39 -16.66
CA PRO A 101 -8.15 23.95 -15.37
C PRO A 101 -9.14 24.21 -14.21
N GLU A 102 -9.88 25.32 -14.24
CA GLU A 102 -10.86 25.68 -13.21
C GLU A 102 -12.07 24.74 -13.20
N THR A 103 -12.56 24.34 -14.38
CA THR A 103 -13.63 23.35 -14.50
C THR A 103 -13.19 21.99 -13.96
N ILE A 104 -11.97 21.56 -14.31
CA ILE A 104 -11.40 20.30 -13.85
C ILE A 104 -11.26 20.34 -12.33
N GLU A 105 -10.64 21.39 -11.79
CA GLU A 105 -10.45 21.57 -10.36
C GLU A 105 -11.77 21.57 -9.59
N THR A 106 -12.81 22.23 -10.12
CA THR A 106 -14.16 22.20 -9.55
C THR A 106 -14.71 20.77 -9.44
N VAL A 107 -14.45 19.91 -10.43
CA VAL A 107 -14.82 18.49 -10.36
C VAL A 107 -13.98 17.75 -9.32
N LEU A 108 -12.66 17.97 -9.27
CA LEU A 108 -11.76 17.30 -8.33
C LEU A 108 -12.11 17.57 -6.87
N THR A 109 -12.64 18.75 -6.53
CA THR A 109 -13.07 19.07 -5.15
C THR A 109 -14.06 18.06 -4.58
N ARG A 110 -14.91 17.44 -5.42
CA ARG A 110 -15.93 16.45 -5.02
C ARG A 110 -15.34 15.13 -4.56
N PHE A 111 -14.08 14.86 -4.93
CA PHE A 111 -13.39 13.62 -4.61
C PHE A 111 -12.43 13.76 -3.42
N ARG A 112 -12.34 14.94 -2.80
CA ARG A 112 -11.52 15.18 -1.60
C ARG A 112 -12.28 14.83 -0.34
N GLY A 113 -11.58 14.33 0.68
CA GLY A 113 -12.17 13.94 1.97
C GLY A 113 -12.79 12.55 1.94
N ASP A 114 -13.83 12.35 2.76
CA ASP A 114 -14.51 11.06 2.89
C ASP A 114 -15.53 10.89 1.75
N ILE A 115 -15.35 9.84 0.94
CA ILE A 115 -16.20 9.55 -0.21
C ILE A 115 -16.63 8.07 -0.20
N LEU A 116 -17.73 7.77 -0.88
CA LEU A 116 -18.11 6.41 -1.23
C LEU A 116 -17.54 6.09 -2.61
N GLN A 117 -16.66 5.10 -2.69
CA GLN A 117 -16.07 4.66 -3.95
C GLN A 117 -16.58 3.26 -4.30
N GLN A 118 -17.10 3.09 -5.51
CA GLN A 118 -17.35 1.77 -6.08
C GLN A 118 -16.03 1.18 -6.58
N PRO A 119 -15.56 0.06 -6.01
CA PRO A 119 -14.34 -0.59 -6.48
C PRO A 119 -14.48 -1.08 -7.93
N PRO A 120 -13.38 -1.20 -8.69
CA PRO A 120 -13.41 -1.77 -10.02
C PRO A 120 -13.79 -3.26 -9.97
N ALA A 121 -14.47 -3.74 -11.01
CA ALA A 121 -14.83 -5.15 -11.16
C ALA A 121 -13.59 -6.07 -11.11
N PHE A 122 -12.50 -5.63 -11.74
CA PHE A 122 -11.18 -6.27 -11.68
C PHE A 122 -10.43 -5.91 -10.40
N SER A 123 -10.97 -6.33 -9.26
CA SER A 123 -10.36 -6.18 -7.94
C SER A 123 -10.17 -7.53 -7.22
N ALA A 124 -9.33 -7.53 -6.19
CA ALA A 124 -9.12 -8.69 -5.34
C ALA A 124 -10.24 -8.87 -4.29
N LEU A 125 -11.33 -8.12 -4.33
CA LEU A 125 -12.44 -8.30 -3.38
C LEU A 125 -13.13 -9.64 -3.60
N HIS A 126 -13.76 -10.20 -2.56
CA HIS A 126 -14.57 -11.41 -2.70
C HIS A 126 -16.05 -11.06 -2.85
N ILE A 127 -16.74 -11.84 -3.69
CA ILE A 127 -18.19 -11.90 -3.88
C ILE A 127 -18.56 -13.36 -3.72
N ASP A 128 -19.40 -13.68 -2.74
CA ASP A 128 -19.88 -15.05 -2.47
C ASP A 128 -18.77 -16.11 -2.43
N GLY A 129 -17.63 -15.77 -1.83
CA GLY A 129 -16.47 -16.66 -1.69
C GLY A 129 -15.53 -16.71 -2.90
N GLN A 130 -15.84 -16.06 -4.02
CA GLN A 130 -14.99 -15.97 -5.22
C GLN A 130 -14.39 -14.57 -5.38
N ARG A 131 -13.21 -14.45 -6.00
CA ARG A 131 -12.59 -13.13 -6.25
C ARG A 131 -13.30 -12.42 -7.40
N ALA A 132 -13.58 -11.12 -7.24
CA ALA A 132 -14.27 -10.30 -8.23
C ALA A 132 -13.57 -10.32 -9.61
N TYR A 133 -12.23 -10.23 -9.64
CA TYR A 133 -11.50 -10.34 -10.91
C TYR A 133 -11.69 -11.70 -11.61
N ALA A 134 -11.88 -12.79 -10.87
CA ALA A 134 -12.08 -14.12 -11.46
C ALA A 134 -13.47 -14.20 -12.11
N LEU A 135 -14.48 -13.63 -11.47
CA LEU A 135 -15.84 -13.52 -12.00
C LEU A 135 -15.89 -12.61 -13.25
N ALA A 136 -15.23 -11.46 -13.21
CA ALA A 136 -15.16 -10.52 -14.33
C ALA A 136 -14.46 -11.14 -15.55
N ARG A 137 -13.37 -11.89 -15.33
CA ARG A 137 -12.68 -12.64 -16.40
C ARG A 137 -13.54 -13.75 -17.01
N ALA A 138 -14.50 -14.29 -16.25
CA ALA A 138 -15.46 -15.25 -16.75
C ALA A 138 -16.64 -14.61 -17.51
N GLY A 139 -16.60 -13.29 -17.72
CA GLY A 139 -17.63 -12.54 -18.46
C GLY A 139 -18.88 -12.20 -17.65
N ASN A 140 -18.88 -12.42 -16.33
CA ASN A 140 -20.01 -12.06 -15.48
C ASN A 140 -20.01 -10.56 -15.19
N GLU A 141 -21.20 -9.95 -15.20
CA GLU A 141 -21.37 -8.57 -14.76
C GLU A 141 -21.16 -8.50 -13.23
N VAL A 142 -20.15 -7.74 -12.81
CA VAL A 142 -19.75 -7.64 -11.40
C VAL A 142 -19.94 -6.22 -10.92
N THR A 143 -21.02 -5.99 -10.16
CA THR A 143 -21.29 -4.72 -9.48
C THR A 143 -20.94 -4.85 -8.00
N LEU A 144 -19.92 -4.10 -7.56
CA LEU A 144 -19.47 -4.08 -6.18
C LEU A 144 -20.14 -2.94 -5.41
N ALA A 145 -20.61 -3.21 -4.19
CA ALA A 145 -21.16 -2.18 -3.33
C ALA A 145 -20.10 -1.08 -3.01
N PRO A 146 -20.47 0.21 -3.04
CA PRO A 146 -19.57 1.30 -2.66
C PRO A 146 -19.03 1.15 -1.23
N LYS A 147 -17.78 1.57 -1.04
CA LYS A 147 -17.09 1.51 0.26
C LYS A 147 -16.56 2.88 0.65
N PRO A 148 -16.56 3.21 1.96
CA PRO A 148 -15.97 4.45 2.43
C PRO A 148 -14.45 4.41 2.22
N VAL A 149 -13.94 5.45 1.58
CA VAL A 149 -12.51 5.73 1.43
C VAL A 149 -12.27 7.20 1.73
N ARG A 150 -11.02 7.55 2.00
CA ARG A 150 -10.64 8.94 2.27
C ARG A 150 -9.51 9.38 1.35
N ILE A 151 -9.72 10.46 0.63
CA ILE A 151 -8.71 11.13 -0.19
C ILE A 151 -8.22 12.34 0.61
N GLU A 152 -7.03 12.22 1.19
CA GLU A 152 -6.44 13.28 2.03
C GLU A 152 -5.92 14.44 1.19
N ARG A 153 -5.40 14.15 -0.01
CA ARG A 153 -4.96 15.15 -0.98
C ARG A 153 -5.25 14.68 -2.40
N LEU A 154 -5.70 15.59 -3.24
CA LEU A 154 -5.92 15.39 -4.67
C LEU A 154 -5.58 16.70 -5.38
N ASP A 155 -4.42 16.75 -6.01
CA ASP A 155 -3.91 17.95 -6.68
C ASP A 155 -3.85 17.73 -8.18
N LEU A 156 -4.34 18.70 -8.96
CA LEU A 156 -4.12 18.76 -10.40
C LEU A 156 -2.73 19.35 -10.66
N LEU A 157 -1.84 18.56 -11.24
CA LEU A 157 -0.45 18.97 -11.51
C LEU A 157 -0.24 19.50 -12.92
N ALA A 158 -0.95 18.92 -13.89
CA ALA A 158 -0.86 19.35 -15.29
C ALA A 158 -2.14 18.99 -16.05
N VAL A 159 -2.49 19.85 -17.02
CA VAL A 159 -3.55 19.63 -18.00
C VAL A 159 -2.90 19.61 -19.38
N ALA A 160 -2.89 18.44 -20.00
CA ALA A 160 -2.38 18.23 -21.36
C ALA A 160 -3.39 17.34 -22.09
N LEU A 161 -4.56 17.90 -22.40
CA LEU A 161 -5.71 17.14 -22.91
C LEU A 161 -5.30 16.23 -24.08
N PRO A 162 -5.76 14.95 -24.09
CA PRO A 162 -6.79 14.39 -23.22
C PRO A 162 -6.30 13.89 -21.84
N ASP A 163 -5.05 14.18 -21.45
CA ASP A 163 -4.45 13.69 -20.21
C ASP A 163 -4.43 14.72 -19.08
N LEU A 164 -4.78 14.25 -17.87
CA LEU A 164 -4.67 15.00 -16.63
C LEU A 164 -3.64 14.32 -15.71
N THR A 165 -2.64 15.07 -15.25
CA THR A 165 -1.70 14.56 -14.24
C THR A 165 -2.19 14.94 -12.85
N ILE A 166 -2.34 13.96 -11.96
CA ILE A 166 -2.83 14.14 -10.59
C ILE A 166 -1.86 13.57 -9.55
N ALA A 167 -1.73 14.25 -8.42
CA ALA A 167 -1.14 13.68 -7.21
C ALA A 167 -2.25 13.33 -6.22
N VAL A 168 -2.18 12.11 -5.67
CA VAL A 168 -3.20 11.59 -4.76
C VAL A 168 -2.54 11.08 -3.48
N GLU A 169 -3.02 11.53 -2.32
CA GLU A 169 -2.75 10.88 -1.04
C GLU A 169 -4.05 10.32 -0.48
N CYS A 170 -4.06 9.04 -0.13
CA CYS A 170 -5.28 8.37 0.27
C CYS A 170 -5.08 7.35 1.40
N SER A 171 -6.18 6.98 2.02
CA SER A 171 -6.24 5.90 3.00
C SER A 171 -6.20 4.53 2.32
N LYS A 172 -6.30 3.47 3.13
CA LYS A 172 -6.35 2.09 2.64
C LYS A 172 -7.63 1.83 1.83
N GLY A 173 -7.52 0.93 0.85
CA GLY A 173 -8.70 0.45 0.11
C GLY A 173 -9.19 1.39 -0.99
N THR A 174 -8.59 2.56 -1.16
CA THR A 174 -8.80 3.42 -2.33
C THR A 174 -8.26 2.77 -3.60
N TYR A 175 -9.09 2.76 -4.64
CA TYR A 175 -8.71 2.36 -6.00
C TYR A 175 -8.52 3.60 -6.85
N ILE A 176 -7.26 3.88 -7.25
CA ILE A 176 -6.95 5.03 -8.10
C ILE A 176 -7.56 4.87 -9.51
N ARG A 177 -7.75 3.63 -9.98
CA ARG A 177 -8.47 3.32 -11.22
C ARG A 177 -9.92 3.79 -11.19
N ALA A 178 -10.64 3.45 -10.11
CA ALA A 178 -12.00 3.93 -9.90
C ALA A 178 -12.05 5.46 -9.78
N LEU A 179 -11.07 6.09 -9.11
CA LEU A 179 -10.97 7.55 -9.05
C LEU A 179 -10.83 8.17 -10.45
N ALA A 180 -9.99 7.61 -11.31
CA ALA A 180 -9.81 8.08 -12.69
C ALA A 180 -11.10 7.93 -13.53
N ARG A 181 -11.76 6.77 -13.43
CA ARG A 181 -13.08 6.52 -14.05
C ARG A 181 -14.12 7.55 -13.59
N ASP A 182 -14.24 7.74 -12.29
CA ASP A 182 -15.28 8.59 -11.69
C ASP A 182 -15.02 10.08 -12.02
N ILE A 183 -13.76 10.52 -12.07
CA ILE A 183 -13.38 11.86 -12.55
C ILE A 183 -13.79 12.04 -14.01
N GLY A 184 -13.47 11.10 -14.89
CA GLY A 184 -13.83 11.18 -16.31
C GLY A 184 -15.36 11.20 -16.53
N ALA A 185 -16.09 10.39 -15.77
CA ALA A 185 -17.55 10.40 -15.78
C ALA A 185 -18.12 11.75 -15.31
N ALA A 186 -17.58 12.34 -14.24
CA ALA A 186 -18.00 13.64 -13.74
C ALA A 186 -17.66 14.80 -14.69
N LEU A 187 -16.63 14.65 -15.52
CA LEU A 187 -16.28 15.57 -16.62
C LEU A 187 -17.11 15.33 -17.90
N GLY A 188 -17.97 14.31 -17.92
CA GLY A 188 -18.92 14.06 -19.00
C GLY A 188 -18.36 13.39 -20.25
N CYS A 189 -17.12 12.89 -20.22
CA CYS A 189 -16.48 12.21 -21.37
C CYS A 189 -15.93 10.81 -21.03
N GLY A 190 -16.09 10.35 -19.78
CA GLY A 190 -15.47 9.13 -19.30
C GLY A 190 -13.94 9.26 -19.21
N GLY A 191 -13.31 8.20 -18.73
CA GLY A 191 -11.85 8.14 -18.61
C GLY A 191 -11.37 6.87 -17.93
N HIS A 192 -10.06 6.67 -17.96
CA HIS A 192 -9.38 5.58 -17.28
C HIS A 192 -8.01 6.04 -16.74
N LEU A 193 -7.41 5.22 -15.89
CA LEU A 193 -6.05 5.46 -15.40
C LEU A 193 -5.01 5.00 -16.43
N ALA A 194 -4.33 5.95 -17.07
CA ALA A 194 -3.35 5.66 -18.12
C ALA A 194 -1.98 5.24 -17.57
N SER A 195 -1.58 5.81 -16.43
CA SER A 195 -0.36 5.41 -15.73
C SER A 195 -0.47 5.68 -14.24
N LEU A 196 0.25 4.90 -13.42
CA LEU A 196 0.27 5.06 -11.98
C LEU A 196 1.66 4.75 -11.41
N GLN A 197 2.20 5.65 -10.59
CA GLN A 197 3.39 5.42 -9.79
C GLN A 197 3.08 5.66 -8.32
N ARG A 198 3.31 4.67 -7.46
CA ARG A 198 3.19 4.85 -6.01
C ARG A 198 4.48 5.46 -5.47
N ILE A 199 4.41 6.72 -5.06
CA ILE A 199 5.57 7.43 -4.52
C ILE A 199 5.86 7.12 -3.05
N PHE A 200 4.85 6.67 -2.28
CA PHE A 200 5.09 6.21 -0.91
C PHE A 200 4.02 5.23 -0.37
N THR A 201 4.39 4.50 0.68
CA THR A 201 3.49 3.71 1.54
C THR A 201 3.95 3.80 2.98
N GLY A 202 3.16 4.44 3.84
CA GLY A 202 3.53 4.76 5.21
C GLY A 202 4.90 5.45 5.27
N PRO A 203 5.88 4.90 6.00
CA PRO A 203 7.20 5.50 6.13
C PRO A 203 8.09 5.32 4.88
N PHE A 204 7.72 4.44 3.95
CA PHE A 204 8.57 4.09 2.81
C PHE A 204 8.33 5.00 1.62
N ARG A 205 9.39 5.64 1.12
CA ARG A 205 9.38 6.61 0.00
C ARG A 205 10.11 6.05 -1.22
N LEU A 206 9.72 6.52 -2.41
CA LEU A 206 10.28 6.10 -3.70
C LEU A 206 11.77 6.44 -3.84
N GLU A 207 12.18 7.59 -3.31
CA GLU A 207 13.59 8.04 -3.30
C GLU A 207 14.55 7.07 -2.59
N HIS A 208 14.02 6.23 -1.70
CA HIS A 208 14.77 5.20 -0.97
C HIS A 208 14.49 3.78 -1.48
N ALA A 209 13.64 3.65 -2.50
CA ALA A 209 13.30 2.36 -3.08
C ALA A 209 14.41 1.91 -4.05
N ILE A 210 14.63 0.61 -4.11
CA ILE A 210 15.67 0.00 -4.93
C ILE A 210 15.02 -0.61 -6.18
N PRO A 211 15.53 -0.33 -7.39
CA PRO A 211 15.06 -0.99 -8.59
C PRO A 211 15.16 -2.51 -8.47
N LEU A 212 14.13 -3.24 -8.88
CA LEU A 212 14.12 -4.71 -8.79
C LEU A 212 15.35 -5.37 -9.43
N ALA A 213 15.82 -4.82 -10.55
CA ALA A 213 16.98 -5.32 -11.28
C ALA A 213 18.30 -5.24 -10.49
N ALA A 214 18.39 -4.37 -9.48
CA ALA A 214 19.57 -4.27 -8.61
C ALA A 214 19.64 -5.42 -7.58
N LEU A 215 18.54 -6.16 -7.38
CA LEU A 215 18.51 -7.34 -6.53
C LEU A 215 18.94 -8.57 -7.34
N THR A 216 20.25 -8.80 -7.42
CA THR A 216 20.87 -9.86 -8.23
C THR A 216 21.05 -11.18 -7.48
N ASP A 217 21.28 -11.11 -6.18
CA ASP A 217 21.61 -12.24 -5.31
C ASP A 217 21.19 -11.98 -3.86
N ARG A 218 21.42 -12.97 -2.98
CA ARG A 218 21.11 -12.86 -1.55
C ARG A 218 21.87 -11.69 -0.88
N GLY A 219 23.12 -11.46 -1.26
CA GLY A 219 23.94 -10.38 -0.71
C GLY A 219 23.39 -9.01 -1.07
N ALA A 220 22.90 -8.82 -2.30
CA ALA A 220 22.21 -7.61 -2.73
C ALA A 220 20.96 -7.35 -1.89
N VAL A 221 20.14 -8.38 -1.65
CA VAL A 221 18.97 -8.28 -0.77
C VAL A 221 19.37 -7.88 0.65
N MET A 222 20.43 -8.48 1.21
CA MET A 222 20.90 -8.18 2.56
C MET A 222 21.43 -6.76 2.71
N ARG A 223 22.13 -6.21 1.71
CA ARG A 223 22.63 -4.82 1.73
C ARG A 223 21.51 -3.78 1.81
N HIS A 224 20.33 -4.11 1.28
CA HIS A 224 19.17 -3.22 1.26
C HIS A 224 18.08 -3.61 2.26
N LEU A 225 18.39 -4.55 3.16
CA LEU A 225 17.43 -5.01 4.16
C LEU A 225 17.32 -4.00 5.30
N LEU A 226 16.17 -3.34 5.37
CA LEU A 226 15.82 -2.43 6.45
C LEU A 226 15.35 -3.22 7.68
N PRO A 227 15.68 -2.77 8.90
CA PRO A 227 15.20 -3.38 10.14
C PRO A 227 13.66 -3.44 10.19
N PRO A 228 13.05 -4.48 10.78
CA PRO A 228 11.59 -4.63 10.87
C PRO A 228 10.85 -3.41 11.44
N GLU A 229 11.43 -2.73 12.42
CA GLU A 229 10.90 -1.54 13.09
C GLU A 229 10.75 -0.33 12.16
N THR A 230 11.38 -0.33 10.99
CA THR A 230 11.25 0.74 10.00
C THR A 230 9.79 0.90 9.55
N ALA A 231 9.00 -0.18 9.55
CA ALA A 231 7.56 -0.12 9.25
C ALA A 231 6.72 0.59 10.33
N LEU A 232 7.31 0.89 11.48
CA LEU A 232 6.64 1.35 12.69
C LEU A 232 7.19 2.69 13.18
N LEU A 233 7.95 3.43 12.38
CA LEU A 233 8.63 4.66 12.82
C LEU A 233 7.66 5.70 13.41
N ASP A 234 6.42 5.76 12.91
CA ASP A 234 5.36 6.64 13.41
C ASP A 234 4.75 6.19 14.76
N TRP A 235 5.15 5.04 15.30
CA TRP A 235 4.67 4.55 16.59
C TRP A 235 5.58 5.04 17.72
N PRO A 236 5.04 5.46 18.88
CA PRO A 236 5.85 5.75 20.05
C PRO A 236 6.71 4.54 20.44
N LEU A 237 7.97 4.81 20.80
CA LEU A 237 8.91 3.82 21.32
C LEU A 237 8.74 3.68 22.83
N VAL A 238 8.57 2.45 23.30
CA VAL A 238 8.69 2.07 24.71
C VAL A 238 9.98 1.26 24.86
N GLN A 239 10.98 1.89 25.46
CA GLN A 239 12.24 1.23 25.82
C GLN A 239 12.04 0.44 27.12
N LEU A 240 12.29 -0.87 27.09
CA LEU A 240 12.07 -1.75 28.24
C LEU A 240 13.37 -2.05 28.98
N ASP A 241 13.28 -2.12 30.30
CA ASP A 241 14.28 -2.81 31.12
C ASP A 241 14.15 -4.35 30.97
N ALA A 242 15.14 -5.08 31.50
CA ALA A 242 15.17 -6.54 31.40
C ALA A 242 13.94 -7.23 32.02
N THR A 243 13.42 -6.70 33.12
CA THR A 243 12.26 -7.25 33.84
C THR A 243 10.99 -7.11 33.00
N ASN A 244 10.75 -5.91 32.46
CA ASN A 244 9.58 -5.64 31.63
C ASN A 244 9.69 -6.30 30.25
N ALA A 245 10.89 -6.40 29.68
CA ALA A 245 11.12 -7.18 28.47
C ALA A 245 10.75 -8.66 28.67
N TYR A 246 11.20 -9.28 29.78
CA TYR A 246 10.79 -10.64 30.14
C TYR A 246 9.27 -10.77 30.23
N ARG A 247 8.59 -9.82 30.90
CA ARG A 247 7.12 -9.84 31.04
C ARG A 247 6.41 -9.79 29.69
N ILE A 248 6.79 -8.86 28.84
CA ILE A 248 6.22 -8.68 27.50
C ILE A 248 6.43 -9.92 26.62
N LEU A 249 7.63 -10.54 26.65
CA LEU A 249 7.93 -11.76 25.91
C LEU A 249 7.09 -12.98 26.34
N HIS A 250 6.59 -12.94 27.58
CA HIS A 250 5.68 -13.94 28.16
C HIS A 250 4.20 -13.51 28.13
N GLY A 251 3.87 -12.45 27.38
CA GLY A 251 2.49 -12.00 27.18
C GLY A 251 1.88 -11.23 28.35
N MET A 252 2.67 -10.92 29.38
CA MET A 252 2.22 -10.16 30.54
C MET A 252 2.22 -8.66 30.24
N SER A 253 1.20 -7.95 30.73
CA SER A 253 1.12 -6.50 30.61
C SER A 253 2.06 -5.78 31.57
N ILE A 254 2.46 -4.56 31.21
CA ILE A 254 3.30 -3.66 32.01
C ILE A 254 2.59 -2.31 32.22
N PRO A 255 2.94 -1.53 33.26
CA PRO A 255 2.41 -0.18 33.41
C PRO A 255 2.70 0.69 32.18
N ALA A 256 1.74 1.49 31.74
CA ALA A 256 1.91 2.39 30.61
C ALA A 256 2.59 3.73 30.96
N GLY A 257 2.73 4.01 32.25
CA GLY A 257 3.21 5.29 32.75
C GLY A 257 2.33 6.44 32.27
N GLU A 258 2.96 7.59 32.05
CA GLU A 258 2.30 8.85 31.67
C GLU A 258 2.02 8.97 30.16
N SER A 259 2.47 8.01 29.34
CA SER A 259 2.15 8.03 27.91
C SER A 259 0.63 8.13 27.74
N THR A 260 0.14 8.83 26.72
CA THR A 260 -1.28 8.87 26.32
C THR A 260 -1.54 8.11 25.02
N ALA A 261 -0.49 7.51 24.44
CA ALA A 261 -0.59 6.78 23.20
C ALA A 261 -1.49 5.54 23.35
N THR A 262 -2.20 5.21 22.26
CA THR A 262 -3.07 4.02 22.18
C THR A 262 -2.31 2.77 21.72
N ARG A 263 -1.14 2.96 21.10
CA ARG A 263 -0.26 1.92 20.58
C ARG A 263 1.20 2.33 20.72
N ALA A 264 2.10 1.36 20.80
CA ALA A 264 3.54 1.58 20.85
C ALA A 264 4.33 0.38 20.31
N ARG A 265 5.58 0.63 19.89
CA ARG A 265 6.57 -0.42 19.61
C ARG A 265 7.47 -0.59 20.85
N ALA A 266 7.71 -1.81 21.27
CA ALA A 266 8.51 -2.12 22.45
C ALA A 266 9.87 -2.65 22.05
N HIS A 267 10.93 -2.01 22.56
CA HIS A 267 12.30 -2.47 22.36
C HIS A 267 12.86 -3.05 23.66
N ASP A 268 13.64 -4.12 23.56
CA ASP A 268 14.38 -4.70 24.69
C ASP A 268 15.56 -3.81 25.09
N PRO A 269 16.29 -4.10 26.19
CA PRO A 269 17.44 -3.30 26.63
C PRO A 269 18.53 -3.13 25.57
N ASP A 270 18.66 -4.06 24.63
CA ASP A 270 19.62 -4.01 23.53
C ASP A 270 19.11 -3.21 22.32
N GLY A 271 17.92 -2.62 22.43
CA GLY A 271 17.30 -1.81 21.39
C GLY A 271 16.58 -2.58 20.30
N LYS A 272 16.39 -3.90 20.43
CA LYS A 272 15.70 -4.72 19.43
C LYS A 272 14.19 -4.68 19.62
N LEU A 273 13.44 -4.58 18.52
CA LEU A 273 11.99 -4.68 18.54
C LEU A 273 11.53 -6.06 19.05
N ILE A 274 10.84 -6.11 20.19
CA ILE A 274 10.34 -7.37 20.78
C ILE A 274 8.81 -7.46 20.85
N ALA A 275 8.08 -6.35 20.78
CA ALA A 275 6.61 -6.41 20.71
C ALA A 275 5.95 -5.18 20.09
N LEU A 276 4.71 -5.39 19.62
CA LEU A 276 3.73 -4.33 19.46
C LEU A 276 2.84 -4.30 20.70
N LEU A 277 2.59 -3.10 21.22
CA LEU A 277 1.80 -2.85 22.41
C LEU A 277 0.52 -2.13 22.03
N ARG A 278 -0.57 -2.49 22.70
CA ARG A 278 -1.83 -1.73 22.70
C ARG A 278 -2.13 -1.30 24.13
N ARG A 279 -2.62 -0.08 24.29
CA ARG A 279 -3.03 0.41 25.59
C ARG A 279 -4.34 -0.25 26.01
N ASN A 280 -4.40 -0.70 27.26
CA ASN A 280 -5.61 -1.16 27.93
C ASN A 280 -5.65 -0.54 29.33
N GLY A 281 -6.45 0.51 29.50
CA GLY A 281 -6.44 1.35 30.71
C GLY A 281 -5.05 1.97 30.96
N GLU A 282 -4.49 1.70 32.13
CA GLU A 282 -3.17 2.17 32.56
C GLU A 282 -2.02 1.22 32.19
N ARG A 283 -2.29 0.21 31.34
CA ARG A 283 -1.32 -0.83 31.02
C ARG A 283 -1.05 -0.94 29.52
N TRP A 284 0.19 -1.30 29.19
CA TRP A 284 0.54 -1.82 27.88
C TRP A 284 0.31 -3.32 27.83
N GLN A 285 -0.55 -3.77 26.92
CA GLN A 285 -0.77 -5.17 26.60
C GLN A 285 0.00 -5.54 25.32
N PRO A 286 0.86 -6.57 25.31
CA PRO A 286 1.46 -7.06 24.09
C PRO A 286 0.39 -7.70 23.18
N VAL A 287 0.28 -7.21 21.95
CA VAL A 287 -0.63 -7.76 20.93
C VAL A 287 0.11 -8.58 19.86
N LYS A 288 1.43 -8.40 19.75
CA LYS A 288 2.27 -9.17 18.85
C LYS A 288 3.69 -9.21 19.41
N VAL A 289 4.21 -10.40 19.72
CA VAL A 289 5.55 -10.59 20.30
C VAL A 289 6.49 -11.17 19.25
N PHE A 290 7.69 -10.62 19.11
CA PHE A 290 8.76 -11.09 18.23
C PHE A 290 9.84 -11.74 19.09
N ARG A 291 10.00 -13.06 18.97
CA ARG A 291 11.07 -13.78 19.63
C ARG A 291 12.25 -13.84 18.68
N HIS A 292 13.34 -13.17 19.03
CA HIS A 292 14.63 -13.36 18.39
C HIS A 292 15.21 -14.66 18.95
N ARG A 293 15.47 -15.64 18.08
CA ARG A 293 16.13 -16.89 18.48
C ARG A 293 17.64 -16.71 18.55
#